data_AF-A0A1S8KCT9-F1
#
_entry.id   AF-A0A1S8KCT9-F1
#
_cell.length_a   1.000
_cell.length_b   1.000
_cell.length_c   1.000
_cell.angle_alpha   90.00
_cell.angle_beta   90.00
_cell.angle_gamma   90.00
#
_symmetry.space_group_name_H-M   'P 1'
#
loop_
_entity.id
_entity.type
_entity.pdbx_description
1 polymer ?
#
loop_
_entity_poly.entity_id
_entity_poly.type
_entity_poly.pdbx_seq_one_letter_code
_entity_poly.pdbx_strand_id
1 'polypeptide(L)' 'LHARSIGPYSLVTQQPLGGKAQFGGQRFGEMEVWALEAYGAYTLQEILTYKSDDVVGRVKTYEAIVKGEPIPK' A
#
# COMPACT_ATOMS: atom_id res chain seq x y z
N LEU A 1 18.65 -6.89 -0.02
CA LEU A 1 17.79 -5.72 -0.30
C LEU A 1 16.47 -6.17 -0.94
N HIS A 2 15.35 -5.66 -0.45
CA HIS A 2 14.00 -5.88 -0.98
C HIS A 2 13.22 -4.54 -0.89
N ALA A 3 12.40 -4.23 -1.90
CA ALA A 3 11.53 -3.05 -1.96
C ALA A 3 10.50 -3.25 -3.08
N ARG A 4 9.25 -2.76 -2.99
CA ARG A 4 8.50 -2.61 -4.25
C ARG A 4 7.43 -1.51 -4.40
N SER A 5 7.63 -0.85 -5.55
CA SER A 5 6.78 0.07 -6.31
C SER A 5 5.98 -0.65 -7.42
N ILE A 6 4.92 -1.36 -7.06
CA ILE A 6 3.94 -2.06 -7.94
C ILE A 6 4.35 -3.44 -8.42
N GLY A 7 3.50 -4.43 -8.16
CA GLY A 7 3.68 -5.84 -8.49
C GLY A 7 2.38 -6.63 -8.62
N PRO A 8 2.44 -7.97 -8.60
CA PRO A 8 1.25 -8.80 -8.71
C PRO A 8 0.41 -8.76 -7.41
N TYR A 9 -0.91 -8.86 -7.58
CA TYR A 9 -1.89 -8.85 -6.49
C TYR A 9 -2.63 -10.19 -6.42
N SER A 10 -3.12 -10.51 -5.23
CA SER A 10 -4.00 -11.65 -5.00
C SER A 10 -5.31 -11.50 -5.78
N LEU A 11 -5.77 -12.58 -6.42
CA LEU A 11 -7.02 -12.59 -7.18
C LEU A 11 -8.23 -12.24 -6.31
N VAL A 12 -8.29 -12.78 -5.10
CA VAL A 12 -9.45 -12.66 -4.21
C VAL A 12 -9.35 -11.42 -3.35
N THR A 13 -8.24 -11.25 -2.63
CA THR A 13 -8.10 -10.17 -1.62
C THR A 13 -7.57 -8.87 -2.19
N GLN A 14 -7.10 -8.86 -3.45
CA GLN A 14 -6.49 -7.68 -4.08
C GLN A 14 -5.29 -7.07 -3.33
N GLN A 15 -4.77 -7.77 -2.30
CA GLN A 15 -3.56 -7.39 -1.57
C GLN A 15 -2.29 -7.79 -2.32
N PRO A 16 -1.17 -7.08 -2.12
CA PRO A 16 0.12 -7.45 -2.70
C PRO A 16 0.50 -8.89 -2.32
N LEU A 17 0.98 -9.67 -3.30
CA LEU A 17 1.43 -11.04 -3.03
C LEU A 17 2.65 -11.04 -2.08
N GLY A 18 2.85 -12.16 -1.39
CA GLY A 18 4.01 -12.34 -0.52
C GLY A 18 5.22 -12.90 -1.26
N GLY A 19 6.40 -12.73 -0.67
CA GLY A 19 7.61 -13.42 -1.09
C GLY A 19 8.50 -12.61 -2.04
N LYS A 20 9.81 -12.66 -1.76
CA LYS A 20 10.82 -11.86 -2.47
C LYS A 20 10.88 -12.17 -3.97
N ALA A 21 10.71 -13.43 -4.36
CA ALA A 21 10.78 -13.87 -5.76
C ALA A 21 9.62 -13.33 -6.62
N GLN A 22 8.45 -13.13 -6.00
CA GLN A 22 7.27 -12.54 -6.66
C GLN A 22 7.22 -11.05 -6.47
N PHE A 23 8.35 -10.45 -6.03
CA PHE A 23 8.42 -9.03 -5.78
C PHE A 23 7.28 -8.59 -4.82
N GLY A 24 7.09 -9.38 -3.76
CA GLY A 24 5.94 -9.26 -2.88
C GLY A 24 5.96 -8.00 -2.02
N GLY A 25 4.80 -7.67 -1.45
CA GLY A 25 4.68 -6.61 -0.46
C GLY A 25 5.27 -7.02 0.89
N GLN A 26 5.69 -6.03 1.67
CA GLN A 26 6.00 -6.23 3.09
C GLN A 26 4.68 -6.32 3.86
N ARG A 27 4.56 -7.34 4.73
CA ARG A 27 3.41 -7.43 5.62
C ARG A 27 3.47 -6.29 6.63
N PHE A 28 2.38 -5.55 6.71
CA PHE A 28 2.09 -4.63 7.80
C PHE A 28 1.04 -5.30 8.69
N GLY A 29 1.44 -5.72 9.88
CA GLY A 29 0.63 -6.47 10.82
C GLY A 29 -0.03 -5.58 11.88
N GLU A 30 -0.78 -6.24 12.77
CA GLU A 30 -1.56 -5.58 13.84
C GLU A 30 -0.67 -4.78 14.78
N MET A 31 0.54 -5.27 15.06
CA MET A 31 1.49 -4.57 15.92
C MET A 31 1.98 -3.25 15.30
N GLU A 32 2.24 -3.24 13.98
CA GLU A 32 2.63 -2.00 13.31
C GLU A 32 1.44 -1.03 13.14
N VAL A 33 0.22 -1.56 13.01
CA VAL A 33 -1.01 -0.75 13.06
C VAL A 33 -1.13 -0.05 14.40
N TRP A 34 -1.02 -0.77 15.52
CA TRP A 34 -1.09 -0.16 16.86
C TRP A 34 -0.01 0.89 17.07
N ALA A 35 1.19 0.67 16.54
CA ALA A 35 2.24 1.65 16.61
C ALA A 35 1.82 2.96 15.92
N LEU A 36 1.29 2.91 14.69
CA LEU A 36 0.85 4.11 13.97
C LEU A 36 -0.41 4.75 14.56
N GLU A 37 -1.33 3.95 15.07
CA GLU A 37 -2.52 4.44 15.79
C GLU A 37 -2.11 5.24 17.03
N ALA A 38 -1.15 4.75 17.81
CA ALA A 38 -0.64 5.44 18.99
C ALA A 38 0.02 6.79 18.64
N TYR A 39 0.62 6.90 17.45
CA TYR A 39 1.16 8.17 16.94
C TYR A 39 0.10 9.12 16.38
N GLY A 40 -1.15 8.68 16.17
CA GLY A 40 -2.21 9.48 15.55
C GLY A 40 -1.92 9.82 14.09
N ALA A 41 -1.19 8.96 13.38
CA ALA A 41 -0.65 9.29 12.07
C ALA A 41 -1.66 9.01 10.94
N TYR A 42 -1.89 10.01 10.08
CA TYR A 42 -2.69 9.87 8.84
C TYR A 42 -2.12 8.81 7.88
N THR A 43 -0.85 8.47 8.06
CA THR A 43 -0.14 7.45 7.28
C THR A 43 -0.77 6.07 7.40
N LEU A 44 -1.48 5.78 8.49
CA LEU A 44 -2.18 4.51 8.66
C LEU A 44 -3.25 4.31 7.58
N GLN A 45 -4.04 5.36 7.28
CA GLN A 45 -5.06 5.30 6.25
C GLN A 45 -4.43 4.96 4.89
N GLU A 46 -3.28 5.57 4.57
CA GLU A 46 -2.59 5.30 3.31
C GLU A 46 -2.14 3.84 3.18
N ILE A 47 -1.63 3.27 4.27
CA ILE A 47 -1.15 1.89 4.32
C ILE A 47 -2.30 0.91 4.14
N LEU A 48 -3.45 1.19 4.76
CA LEU A 48 -4.63 0.32 4.73
C LEU A 48 -5.47 0.45 3.45
N THR A 49 -5.26 1.49 2.63
CA THR A 49 -6.09 1.76 1.44
C THR A 49 -5.27 1.60 0.15
N TYR A 50 -4.81 2.69 -0.43
CA TYR A 50 -4.21 2.72 -1.76
C TYR A 50 -2.81 2.11 -1.84
N LYS A 51 -2.19 1.73 -0.71
CA LYS A 51 -0.96 0.91 -0.66
C LYS A 51 -1.24 -0.59 -0.49
N SER A 52 -2.50 -0.99 -0.33
CA SER A 52 -2.94 -2.37 -0.13
C SER A 52 -3.94 -2.77 -1.23
N ASP A 53 -5.23 -2.70 -0.96
CA ASP A 53 -6.31 -3.36 -1.67
C ASP A 53 -7.34 -2.41 -2.29
N ASP A 54 -7.21 -1.09 -2.08
CA ASP A 54 -8.01 -0.12 -2.85
C ASP A 54 -7.53 -0.06 -4.30
N VAL A 55 -8.21 -0.83 -5.15
CA VAL A 55 -7.90 -0.96 -6.58
C VAL A 55 -8.07 0.35 -7.33
N VAL A 56 -9.06 1.17 -6.95
CA VAL A 56 -9.32 2.44 -7.65
C VAL A 56 -8.37 3.52 -7.13
N GLY A 57 -8.22 3.62 -5.80
CA GLY A 57 -7.32 4.56 -5.16
C GLY A 57 -5.88 4.37 -5.60
N ARG A 58 -5.36 3.13 -5.65
CA ARG A 58 -3.96 2.90 -6.05
C ARG A 58 -3.64 3.36 -7.47
N VAL A 59 -4.58 3.20 -8.40
CA VAL A 59 -4.41 3.63 -9.80
C VAL A 59 -4.36 5.15 -9.88
N LYS A 60 -5.33 5.82 -9.23
CA LYS A 60 -5.38 7.29 -9.20
C LYS A 60 -4.17 7.88 -8.49
N THR A 61 -3.74 7.29 -7.38
CA THR A 61 -2.54 7.70 -6.65
C THR A 61 -1.30 7.54 -7.50
N TYR A 62 -1.16 6.45 -8.25
CA TYR A 62 -0.04 6.28 -9.18
C TYR A 62 -0.05 7.34 -10.28
N GLU A 63 -1.19 7.60 -10.90
CA GLU A 63 -1.32 8.66 -11.90
C GLU A 63 -0.97 10.04 -11.34
N ALA A 64 -1.46 10.37 -10.14
CA ALA A 64 -1.18 11.63 -9.48
C ALA A 64 0.33 11.79 -9.19
N ILE A 65 0.99 10.74 -8.70
CA ILE A 65 2.44 10.73 -8.46
C ILE A 65 3.21 10.95 -9.77
N VAL A 66 2.81 10.28 -10.87
CA VAL A 66 3.45 10.44 -12.18
C VAL A 66 3.25 11.85 -12.75
N LYS A 67 2.09 12.45 -12.54
CA LYS A 67 1.75 13.81 -13.01
C LYS A 67 2.27 14.92 -12.07
N GLY A 68 2.74 14.59 -10.88
CA GLY A 68 3.13 15.56 -9.85
C GLY A 68 1.94 16.28 -9.21
N GLU A 69 0.75 15.69 -9.28
CA GLU A 69 -0.48 16.21 -8.70
C GLU A 69 -0.64 15.75 -7.23
N PRO A 70 -1.41 16.48 -6.41
CA PRO A 70 -1.69 16.03 -5.05
C PRO A 70 -2.41 14.69 -5.05
N ILE A 71 -2.02 13.80 -4.14
CA ILE A 71 -2.65 12.48 -3.98
C ILE A 71 -4.14 12.69 -3.65
N PRO A 72 -5.06 12.05 -4.39
CA PRO A 72 -6.48 12.14 -4.10
C PRO A 72 -6.78 11.54 -2.72
N LYS A 73 -7.53 12.28 -1.91
CA LYS A 73 -8.00 11.84 -0.58
C LYS A 73 -9.21 10.92 -0.69
#